data_AF-A0A935EPB9-F1
#
_entry.id   AF-A0A935EPB9-F1
#
_cell.length_a   1.000
_cell.length_b   1.000
_cell.length_c   1.000
_cell.angle_alpha   90.00
_cell.angle_beta   90.00
_cell.angle_gamma   90.00
#
_symmetry.space_group_name_H-M   'P 1'
#
loop_
_entity.id
_entity.type
_entity.pdbx_description
1 polymer ?
#
loop_
_entity_poly.entity_id
_entity_poly.type
_entity_poly.pdbx_seq_one_letter_code
_entity_poly.pdbx_strand_id
1 'polypeptide(L)'
;MAGTTTHPVAFRNTVADLVDSSINAGGPGLLQFRTSGTADSRGTVAATLTFSATAFGAASSGVITADTITSDTSAAGGIVATATLDTGAGTTIVHTTVAASGDAINLSGGLTIGAGDTVACSALTYAAMP
;
A
#
# COMPACT_ATOMS: atom_id res chain seq x y z
N MET A 1 13.93 -2.72 22.54
CA MET A 1 15.28 -2.23 22.93
C MET A 1 15.19 -0.73 23.17
N ALA A 2 15.78 -0.21 24.24
CA ALA A 2 15.92 1.24 24.41
C ALA A 2 17.16 1.69 23.62
N GLY A 3 16.94 2.26 22.44
CA GLY A 3 17.95 2.65 21.44
C GLY A 3 17.44 2.47 20.01
N THR A 4 18.13 3.02 19.01
CA THR A 4 17.80 2.77 17.59
C THR A 4 18.04 1.31 17.28
N THR A 5 16.98 0.57 16.97
CA THR A 5 17.06 -0.82 16.53
C THR A 5 17.13 -0.82 15.00
N THR A 6 18.11 -1.53 14.44
CA THR A 6 18.28 -1.66 12.99
C THR A 6 18.42 -3.12 12.61
N HIS A 7 17.89 -3.50 11.45
CA HIS A 7 18.01 -4.82 10.88
C HIS A 7 19.07 -4.86 9.75
N PRO A 8 19.88 -5.93 9.66
CA PRO A 8 20.79 -6.11 8.53
C PRO A 8 20.04 -6.12 7.19
N VAL A 9 20.67 -5.63 6.12
CA VAL A 9 20.08 -5.57 4.77
C VAL A 9 19.50 -6.91 4.33
N ALA A 10 20.19 -8.02 4.62
CA ALA A 10 19.69 -9.35 4.27
C ALA A 10 18.34 -9.66 4.94
N PHE A 11 18.17 -9.32 6.21
CA PHE A 11 16.90 -9.53 6.92
C PHE A 11 15.81 -8.59 6.41
N ARG A 12 16.15 -7.33 6.15
CA ARG A 12 15.21 -6.36 5.57
C ARG A 12 14.73 -6.78 4.18
N ASN A 13 15.62 -7.34 3.36
CA ASN A 13 15.24 -7.94 2.08
C ASN A 13 14.25 -9.09 2.28
N THR A 14 14.54 -10.03 3.19
CA THR A 14 13.60 -11.13 3.52
C THR A 14 12.22 -10.62 3.95
N VAL A 15 12.15 -9.57 4.77
CA VAL A 15 10.88 -8.96 5.17
C VAL A 15 10.16 -8.33 3.98
N ALA A 16 10.87 -7.62 3.11
CA ALA A 16 10.26 -6.99 1.94
C ALA A 16 9.78 -8.06 0.92
N ASP A 17 10.58 -9.08 0.65
CA ASP A 17 10.18 -10.23 -0.18
C ASP A 17 8.97 -10.98 0.43
N LEU A 18 8.87 -11.04 1.76
CA LEU A 18 7.69 -11.60 2.44
C LEU A 18 6.44 -10.75 2.23
N VAL A 19 6.55 -9.42 2.21
CA VAL A 19 5.43 -8.53 1.90
C VAL A 19 4.94 -8.75 0.46
N ASP A 20 5.85 -8.79 -0.53
CA ASP A 20 5.49 -9.08 -1.92
C ASP A 20 4.78 -10.44 -2.06
N SER A 21 5.39 -11.51 -1.55
CA SER A 21 4.81 -12.85 -1.64
C SER A 21 3.45 -12.97 -0.93
N SER A 22 3.26 -12.25 0.18
CA SER A 22 1.98 -12.25 0.91
C SER A 22 0.88 -11.53 0.14
N ILE A 23 1.18 -10.41 -0.52
CA ILE A 23 0.20 -9.60 -1.26
C ILE A 23 -0.44 -10.38 -2.41
N ASN A 24 0.29 -11.29 -3.05
CA ASN A 24 -0.23 -12.08 -4.17
C ASN A 24 -1.06 -13.31 -3.72
N ALA A 25 -1.29 -13.48 -2.41
CA ALA A 25 -2.10 -14.58 -1.90
C ALA A 25 -3.57 -14.44 -2.31
N GLY A 26 -4.10 -15.46 -3.00
CA GLY A 26 -5.49 -15.46 -3.47
C GLY A 26 -5.74 -14.69 -4.77
N GLY A 27 -4.70 -14.22 -5.45
CA GLY A 27 -4.79 -13.44 -6.69
C GLY A 27 -4.00 -12.13 -6.60
N PRO A 28 -4.12 -11.25 -7.61
CA PRO A 28 -3.48 -9.94 -7.57
C PRO A 28 -3.92 -9.16 -6.33
N GLY A 29 -2.96 -8.59 -5.62
CA GLY A 29 -3.24 -7.79 -4.42
C GLY A 29 -3.91 -6.46 -4.73
N LEU A 30 -4.32 -5.76 -3.67
CA LEU A 30 -5.04 -4.49 -3.75
C LEU A 30 -4.32 -3.38 -2.99
N LEU A 31 -4.25 -2.18 -3.56
CA LEU A 31 -3.98 -0.94 -2.86
C LEU A 31 -5.32 -0.23 -2.63
N GLN A 32 -5.76 -0.15 -1.38
CA GLN A 32 -7.06 0.42 -1.05
C GLN A 32 -6.90 1.69 -0.22
N PHE A 33 -7.45 2.79 -0.73
CA PHE A 33 -7.57 4.04 0.01
C PHE A 33 -8.83 3.99 0.87
N ARG A 34 -8.72 4.41 2.13
CA ARG A 34 -9.80 4.29 3.11
C ARG A 34 -10.07 5.60 3.83
N THR A 35 -11.32 5.76 4.25
CA THR A 35 -11.77 6.97 4.96
C THR A 35 -11.32 7.03 6.42
N SER A 36 -10.93 5.89 7.00
CA SER A 36 -10.45 5.74 8.37
C SER A 36 -9.86 4.34 8.57
N GLY A 37 -9.40 4.03 9.78
CA GLY A 37 -9.06 2.68 10.22
C GLY A 37 -7.64 2.54 10.75
N THR A 38 -7.36 1.39 11.32
CA THR A 38 -6.05 0.94 11.81
C THR A 38 -5.66 -0.36 11.11
N ALA A 39 -4.45 -0.86 11.39
CA ALA A 39 -3.98 -2.15 10.87
C ALA A 39 -4.95 -3.32 11.19
N ASP A 40 -5.54 -3.34 12.39
CA ASP A 40 -6.42 -4.42 12.83
C ASP A 40 -7.91 -4.18 12.53
N SER A 41 -8.29 -2.95 12.16
CA SER A 41 -9.68 -2.58 11.90
C SER A 41 -9.78 -1.59 10.76
N ARG A 42 -10.16 -2.10 9.58
CA ARG A 42 -10.19 -1.33 8.33
C ARG A 42 -11.46 -0.49 8.25
N GLY A 43 -11.33 0.76 7.83
CA GLY A 43 -12.48 1.60 7.48
C GLY A 43 -13.01 1.36 6.07
N THR A 44 -13.99 2.16 5.67
CA THR A 44 -14.63 2.12 4.34
C THR A 44 -13.63 2.45 3.24
N VAL A 45 -13.68 1.68 2.14
CA VAL A 45 -12.86 1.91 0.95
C VAL A 45 -13.42 3.07 0.13
N ALA A 46 -12.58 4.04 -0.18
CA ALA A 46 -12.87 5.16 -1.07
C ALA A 46 -12.43 4.87 -2.52
N ALA A 47 -11.32 4.13 -2.71
CA ALA A 47 -10.84 3.69 -4.02
C ALA A 47 -10.04 2.38 -3.91
N THR A 48 -10.11 1.54 -4.94
CA THR A 48 -9.40 0.25 -5.04
C THR A 48 -8.57 0.18 -6.30
N LEU A 49 -7.24 0.19 -6.13
CA LEU A 49 -6.29 -0.05 -7.20
C LEU A 49 -5.79 -1.49 -7.09
N THR A 50 -5.47 -2.10 -8.24
CA THR A 50 -5.09 -3.52 -8.31
C THR A 50 -3.66 -3.67 -8.77
N PHE A 51 -2.82 -4.38 -8.00
CA PHE A 51 -1.46 -4.71 -8.42
C PHE A 51 -1.47 -5.68 -9.62
N SER A 52 -0.37 -5.76 -10.36
CA SER A 52 -0.13 -6.88 -11.29
C SER A 52 -0.03 -8.22 -10.54
N ALA A 53 -0.10 -9.33 -11.29
CA ALA A 53 0.02 -10.68 -10.71
C ALA A 53 1.36 -10.89 -9.96
N THR A 54 2.42 -10.21 -10.42
CA THR A 54 3.61 -9.92 -9.63
C THR A 54 3.46 -8.51 -9.10
N ALA A 55 3.28 -8.34 -7.80
CA ALA A 55 3.00 -7.03 -7.22
C ALA A 55 4.27 -6.16 -7.13
N PHE A 56 5.42 -6.75 -6.80
CA PHE A 56 6.69 -6.06 -6.68
C PHE A 56 7.86 -6.82 -7.33
N GLY A 57 8.92 -6.09 -7.67
CA GLY A 57 10.22 -6.67 -7.97
C GLY A 57 10.97 -7.16 -6.72
N ALA A 58 12.08 -7.89 -6.95
CA ALA A 58 12.92 -8.42 -5.88
C ALA A 58 13.49 -7.32 -4.95
N ALA A 59 13.58 -7.61 -3.66
CA ALA A 59 14.05 -6.65 -2.67
C ALA A 59 15.54 -6.27 -2.84
N SER A 60 15.84 -4.99 -2.66
CA SER A 60 17.20 -4.47 -2.58
C SER A 60 17.30 -3.42 -1.47
N SER A 61 18.27 -3.57 -0.57
CA SER A 61 18.47 -2.67 0.58
C SER A 61 17.22 -2.51 1.47
N GLY A 62 16.40 -3.56 1.57
CA GLY A 62 15.14 -3.58 2.30
C GLY A 62 14.00 -2.85 1.59
N VAL A 63 14.13 -2.56 0.30
CA VAL A 63 13.15 -1.84 -0.50
C VAL A 63 12.67 -2.71 -1.64
N ILE A 64 11.36 -2.72 -1.87
CA ILE A 64 10.72 -3.26 -3.05
C ILE A 64 9.97 -2.14 -3.76
N THR A 65 9.94 -2.20 -5.09
CA THR A 65 9.22 -1.25 -5.93
C THR A 65 8.08 -1.99 -6.61
N ALA A 66 6.89 -1.42 -6.51
CA ALA A 66 5.71 -2.00 -7.13
C ALA A 66 5.88 -2.03 -8.65
N ASP A 67 5.39 -3.09 -9.28
CA ASP A 67 5.19 -3.15 -10.71
C ASP A 67 3.97 -2.28 -11.11
N THR A 68 3.29 -2.63 -12.19
CA THR A 68 2.13 -1.86 -12.66
C THR A 68 0.98 -1.97 -11.66
N ILE A 69 0.46 -0.81 -11.25
CA ILE A 69 -0.76 -0.70 -10.45
C ILE A 69 -1.87 -0.21 -11.38
N THR A 70 -2.89 -1.02 -11.56
CA THR A 70 -4.08 -0.67 -12.35
C THR A 70 -4.91 0.36 -11.58
N SER A 71 -5.20 1.49 -12.23
CA SER A 71 -6.01 2.56 -11.67
C SER A 71 -7.44 2.13 -11.35
N ASP A 72 -8.02 2.71 -10.31
CA ASP A 72 -9.47 2.70 -10.10
C ASP A 72 -10.07 3.76 -11.02
N THR A 73 -10.97 3.39 -11.92
CA THR A 73 -11.64 4.36 -12.83
C THR A 73 -13.07 4.68 -12.41
N SER A 74 -13.52 4.18 -11.25
CA SER A 74 -14.86 4.39 -10.73
C SER A 74 -14.85 4.33 -9.20
N ALA A 75 -14.08 5.23 -8.58
CA ALA A 75 -13.91 5.27 -7.14
C ALA A 75 -15.26 5.43 -6.40
N ALA A 76 -15.38 4.85 -5.22
CA ALA A 76 -16.55 5.02 -4.36
C ALA A 76 -16.64 6.45 -3.79
N GLY A 77 -15.49 7.09 -3.63
CA GLY A 77 -15.36 8.45 -3.09
C GLY A 77 -15.34 8.51 -1.55
N GLY A 78 -14.95 9.68 -1.04
CA GLY A 78 -14.81 9.96 0.38
C GLY A 78 -13.56 10.76 0.71
N ILE A 79 -13.41 11.10 2.00
CA ILE A 79 -12.21 11.77 2.52
C ILE A 79 -11.25 10.70 3.00
N VAL A 80 -10.11 10.56 2.34
CA VAL A 80 -9.08 9.56 2.65
C VAL A 80 -8.28 9.94 3.88
N ALA A 81 -8.01 8.95 4.73
CA ALA A 81 -7.13 9.10 5.90
C ALA A 81 -6.03 8.03 5.95
N THR A 82 -6.25 6.86 5.35
CA THR A 82 -5.31 5.73 5.41
C THR A 82 -5.32 4.95 4.10
N ALA A 83 -4.28 4.14 3.89
CA ALA A 83 -4.20 3.18 2.81
C ALA A 83 -3.81 1.80 3.36
N THR A 84 -4.30 0.75 2.69
CA THR A 84 -3.89 -0.62 2.97
C THR A 84 -3.38 -1.30 1.71
N LEU A 85 -2.35 -2.13 1.86
CA LEU A 85 -1.99 -3.14 0.86
C LEU A 85 -2.56 -4.45 1.35
N ASP A 86 -3.48 -5.00 0.59
CA ASP A 86 -4.24 -6.18 0.93
C ASP A 86 -3.93 -7.30 -0.05
N THR A 87 -4.05 -8.54 0.42
CA THR A 87 -3.99 -9.71 -0.44
C THR A 87 -5.15 -9.73 -1.42
N GLY A 88 -5.05 -10.51 -2.50
CA GLY A 88 -6.19 -10.75 -3.40
C GLY A 88 -7.42 -11.36 -2.69
N ALA A 89 -7.21 -12.02 -1.54
CA ALA A 89 -8.27 -12.52 -0.67
C ALA A 89 -8.82 -11.49 0.35
N GLY A 90 -8.27 -10.27 0.38
CA GLY A 90 -8.74 -9.16 1.21
C GLY A 90 -8.14 -9.09 2.62
N THR A 91 -7.01 -9.75 2.89
CA THR A 91 -6.28 -9.66 4.17
C THR A 91 -5.27 -8.52 4.13
N THR A 92 -5.21 -7.67 5.16
CA THR A 92 -4.24 -6.56 5.21
C THR A 92 -2.83 -7.05 5.54
N ILE A 93 -1.86 -6.63 4.72
CA ILE A 93 -0.43 -6.89 4.89
C ILE A 93 0.29 -5.62 5.35
N VAL A 94 -0.07 -4.46 4.78
CA VAL A 94 0.48 -3.16 5.16
C VAL A 94 -0.66 -2.20 5.42
N HIS A 95 -0.53 -1.41 6.48
CA HIS A 95 -1.39 -0.26 6.78
C HIS A 95 -0.50 0.97 6.91
N THR A 96 -0.96 2.09 6.37
CA THR A 96 -0.24 3.36 6.47
C THR A 96 -1.17 4.56 6.44
N THR A 97 -0.66 5.69 6.91
CA THR A 97 -1.32 6.99 6.85
C THR A 97 -1.21 7.58 5.45
N VAL A 98 -2.19 8.42 5.12
CA VAL A 98 -2.24 9.13 3.84
C VAL A 98 -2.40 10.61 4.12
N ALA A 99 -1.58 11.43 3.45
CA ALA A 99 -1.70 12.88 3.51
C ALA A 99 -1.72 13.47 2.09
N ALA A 100 -1.88 14.79 2.00
CA ALA A 100 -1.65 15.50 0.73
C ALA A 100 -0.15 15.60 0.38
N SER A 101 0.72 15.59 1.40
CA SER A 101 2.18 15.61 1.26
C SER A 101 2.88 15.17 2.55
N GLY A 102 4.14 14.73 2.44
CA GLY A 102 5.02 14.47 3.58
C GLY A 102 4.76 13.18 4.36
N ASP A 103 3.84 12.33 3.90
CA ASP A 103 3.50 11.05 4.52
C ASP A 103 3.97 9.87 3.63
N ALA A 104 3.78 8.65 4.11
CA ALA A 104 4.15 7.42 3.43
C ALA A 104 3.49 7.29 2.05
N ILE A 105 2.22 7.68 1.93
CA ILE A 105 1.52 7.84 0.67
C ILE A 105 0.89 9.23 0.60
N ASN A 106 1.05 9.90 -0.54
CA ASN A 106 0.59 11.26 -0.75
C ASN A 106 -0.43 11.33 -1.90
N LEU A 107 -1.62 11.86 -1.63
CA LEU A 107 -2.65 12.14 -2.65
C LEU A 107 -2.47 13.58 -3.16
N SER A 108 -1.91 13.70 -4.36
CA SER A 108 -1.60 14.99 -4.98
C SER A 108 -2.83 15.84 -5.34
N GLY A 109 -3.99 15.21 -5.56
CA GLY A 109 -5.26 15.89 -5.82
C GLY A 109 -6.00 16.39 -4.55
N GLY A 110 -5.42 16.19 -3.37
CA GLY A 110 -6.09 16.38 -2.09
C GLY A 110 -6.73 15.09 -1.55
N LEU A 111 -7.17 15.12 -0.30
CA LEU A 111 -7.68 13.92 0.40
C LEU A 111 -9.11 13.54 0.02
N THR A 112 -9.84 14.40 -0.69
CA THR A 112 -11.21 14.12 -1.11
C THR A 112 -11.20 13.47 -2.48
N ILE A 113 -11.71 12.24 -2.57
CA ILE A 113 -11.99 11.54 -3.82
C ILE A 113 -13.50 11.66 -4.10
N GLY A 114 -13.88 12.09 -5.30
CA GLY A 114 -15.27 12.07 -5.76
C GLY A 114 -15.71 10.68 -6.19
N ALA A 115 -17.00 10.38 -6.05
CA ALA A 115 -17.55 9.15 -6.60
C ALA A 115 -17.46 9.16 -8.13
N GLY A 116 -16.94 8.09 -8.72
CA GLY A 116 -16.68 7.97 -10.16
C GLY A 116 -15.35 8.56 -10.63
N ASP A 117 -14.55 9.14 -9.74
CA ASP A 117 -13.22 9.65 -10.10
C ASP A 117 -12.27 8.51 -10.49
N THR A 118 -11.27 8.87 -11.31
CA THR A 118 -10.12 7.99 -11.56
C THR A 118 -9.01 8.26 -10.54
N VAL A 119 -8.57 7.23 -9.84
CA VAL A 119 -7.47 7.26 -8.88
C VAL A 119 -6.35 6.37 -9.39
N ALA A 120 -5.18 6.96 -9.59
CA ALA A 120 -4.02 6.29 -10.15
C ALA A 120 -2.81 6.41 -9.21
N CYS A 121 -1.95 5.38 -9.22
CA CYS A 121 -0.69 5.37 -8.50
C CYS A 121 0.45 5.15 -9.49
N SER A 122 1.25 6.20 -9.75
CA SER A 122 2.32 6.13 -10.75
C SER A 122 3.58 5.40 -10.27
N ALA A 123 3.84 5.41 -8.96
CA ALA A 123 4.93 4.69 -8.35
C ALA A 123 4.62 4.44 -6.87
N LEU A 124 4.95 3.24 -6.39
CA LEU A 124 4.88 2.89 -4.98
C LEU A 124 6.14 2.11 -4.61
N THR A 125 6.72 2.47 -3.47
CA THR A 125 7.84 1.74 -2.88
C THR A 125 7.50 1.38 -1.45
N TYR A 126 7.84 0.16 -1.04
CA TYR A 126 7.78 -0.24 0.35
C TYR A 126 9.21 -0.39 0.88
N ALA A 127 9.48 0.21 2.03
CA ALA A 127 10.72 0.02 2.76
C ALA A 127 10.43 -0.79 4.03
N ALA A 128 11.03 -1.97 4.14
CA ALA A 128 11.01 -2.75 5.36
C ALA A 128 11.66 -1.95 6.50
N MET A 129 11.18 -2.19 7.72
CA MET A 129 11.70 -1.59 8.96
C MET A 129 13.25 -1.56 8.97
N PRO A 130 13.84 -0.40 9.32
CA PRO A 130 15.30 -0.17 9.26
C PRO A 130 16.10 -1.08 10.20
#